data_AF-A0A371KZK0-F1
#
_entry.id   AF-A0A371KZK0-F1
#
_cell.length_a   1.000
_cell.length_b   1.000
_cell.length_c   1.000
_cell.angle_alpha   90.00
_cell.angle_beta   90.00
_cell.angle_gamma   90.00
#
_symmetry.space_group_name_H-M   'P 1'
#
loop_
_entity.id
_entity.type
_entity.pdbx_description
1 polymer ?
#
loop_
_entity_poly.entity_id
_entity_poly.type
_entity_poly.pdbx_seq_one_letter_code
_entity_poly.pdbx_strand_id
1 'polypeptide(L)'
;MSTTIGSSPNGTSRELRLLSGFVVRIEITSDADYAARLDVHHEGHRWVYGVDSNQRATFIDAFDTDGRVDDPDEPEWMREVFLELEVDWE
;
A
#
# COMPACT_ATOMS: atom_id res chain seq x y z
N MET A 1 28.24 2.06 11.34
CA MET A 1 27.31 2.59 12.34
C MET A 1 25.91 2.28 11.85
N SER A 2 25.11 1.62 12.70
CA SER A 2 23.89 0.88 12.41
C SER A 2 22.74 1.71 11.83
N THR A 3 22.02 1.11 10.89
CA THR A 3 20.57 1.35 10.76
C THR A 3 19.88 0.01 10.95
N THR A 4 19.52 -0.28 12.20
CA THR A 4 18.57 -1.34 12.53
C THR A 4 17.19 -0.79 12.20
N ILE A 5 16.60 -1.23 11.07
CA ILE A 5 15.16 -1.09 10.89
C ILE A 5 14.53 -2.31 11.55
N GLY A 6 14.15 -2.11 12.80
CA GLY A 6 13.35 -3.05 13.56
C GLY A 6 11.97 -3.15 12.96
N SER A 7 11.49 -4.40 12.94
CA SER A 7 10.08 -4.79 12.97
C SER A 7 9.22 -4.44 11.75
N SER A 8 9.01 -5.43 10.88
CA SER A 8 7.68 -5.61 10.26
C SER A 8 7.20 -7.07 10.43
N PRO A 9 5.91 -7.29 10.69
CA PRO A 9 5.31 -8.56 11.07
C PRO A 9 4.85 -9.36 9.84
N ASN A 10 5.40 -10.55 9.58
CA ASN A 10 4.93 -11.53 8.56
C ASN A 10 4.37 -10.97 7.23
N GLY A 11 4.88 -9.84 6.75
CA GLY A 11 4.45 -9.20 5.51
C GLY A 11 5.45 -9.43 4.38
N THR A 12 4.95 -9.50 3.15
CA THR A 12 5.82 -9.51 1.96
C THR A 12 5.96 -8.07 1.46
N SER A 13 7.14 -7.49 1.68
CA SER A 13 7.49 -6.16 1.13
C SER A 13 8.23 -6.31 -0.20
N ARG A 14 7.82 -5.57 -1.23
CA ARG A 14 8.53 -5.52 -2.51
C ARG A 14 8.40 -4.16 -3.19
N GLU A 15 9.36 -3.83 -4.04
CA GLU A 15 9.22 -2.71 -4.97
C GLU A 15 8.38 -3.17 -6.17
N LEU A 16 7.42 -2.35 -6.56
CA LEU A 16 6.56 -2.55 -7.70
C LEU A 16 6.85 -1.46 -8.74
N ARG A 17 7.22 -1.89 -9.95
CA ARG A 17 7.48 -0.99 -11.05
C ARG A 17 6.22 -0.88 -11.90
N LEU A 18 5.63 0.30 -11.93
CA LEU A 18 4.41 0.61 -12.66
C LEU A 18 4.68 0.77 -14.16
N LEU A 19 3.64 0.67 -14.98
CA LEU A 19 3.72 0.79 -16.43
C LEU A 19 4.12 2.21 -16.86
N SER A 20 3.72 3.22 -16.09
CA SER A 20 4.16 4.60 -16.19
C SER A 20 5.66 4.82 -15.90
N GLY A 21 6.36 3.79 -15.39
CA GLY A 21 7.77 3.86 -15.03
C GLY A 21 8.04 4.30 -13.59
N PHE A 22 7.00 4.62 -12.83
CA PHE A 22 7.08 4.88 -11.39
C PHE A 22 7.48 3.61 -10.62
N VAL A 23 8.18 3.80 -9.51
CA VAL A 23 8.51 2.72 -8.59
C VAL A 23 7.92 3.07 -7.24
N VAL A 24 7.07 2.18 -6.74
CA VAL A 24 6.45 2.29 -5.43
C VAL A 24 6.86 1.11 -4.58
N ARG A 25 6.96 1.30 -3.27
CA ARG A 25 7.16 0.18 -2.35
C ARG A 25 5.79 -0.27 -1.87
N ILE A 26 5.51 -1.56 -1.94
CA ILE A 26 4.31 -2.13 -1.34
C ILE A 26 4.68 -3.08 -0.20
N GLU A 27 3.79 -3.21 0.76
CA GLU A 27 3.85 -4.20 1.83
C GLU A 27 2.49 -4.88 1.94
N ILE A 28 2.47 -6.20 1.82
CA ILE A 28 1.25 -7.01 1.94
C ILE A 28 1.35 -7.78 3.25
N THR A 29 0.41 -7.55 4.17
CA THR A 29 0.33 -8.19 5.48
C THR A 29 -0.99 -8.93 5.65
N SER A 30 -1.03 -9.90 6.56
CA SER A 30 -2.30 -10.50 6.98
C SER A 30 -3.09 -9.50 7.84
N ASP A 31 -4.40 -9.46 7.64
CA ASP A 31 -5.32 -8.60 8.36
C ASP A 31 -6.43 -9.43 9.05
N ALA A 32 -7.04 -8.89 10.10
CA ALA A 32 -8.10 -9.59 10.83
C ALA A 32 -9.49 -9.38 10.20
N ASP A 33 -9.68 -8.23 9.55
CA ASP A 33 -10.94 -7.80 8.95
C ASP A 33 -10.96 -8.04 7.43
N TYR A 34 -9.78 -8.15 6.82
CA TYR A 34 -9.58 -8.38 5.38
C TYR A 34 -8.83 -9.68 5.07
N ALA A 35 -8.88 -10.13 3.82
CA ALA A 35 -8.07 -11.26 3.37
C ALA A 35 -6.57 -10.90 3.37
N ALA A 36 -6.25 -9.65 3.06
CA ALA A 36 -4.93 -9.06 3.21
C ALA A 36 -5.03 -7.55 3.43
N ARG A 37 -3.99 -6.96 3.99
CA ARG A 37 -3.77 -5.51 4.04
C ARG A 37 -2.63 -5.15 3.11
N LEU A 38 -2.84 -4.10 2.30
CA LEU A 38 -1.88 -3.54 1.35
C LEU A 38 -1.50 -2.14 1.80
N ASP A 39 -0.23 -1.93 2.13
CA ASP A 39 0.35 -0.62 2.38
C ASP A 39 1.18 -0.21 1.15
N VAL A 40 0.82 0.89 0.51
CA VAL A 40 1.52 1.46 -0.65
C VAL A 40 2.30 2.69 -0.19
N HIS A 41 3.60 2.70 -0.43
CA HIS A 41 4.53 3.74 0.02
C HIS A 41 5.16 4.45 -1.18
N HIS A 42 5.09 5.79 -1.16
CA HIS A 42 5.77 6.64 -2.16
C HIS A 42 6.09 8.02 -1.57
N GLU A 43 7.33 8.49 -1.73
CA GLU A 43 7.77 9.86 -1.35
C GLU A 43 7.31 10.33 0.06
N GLY A 44 7.43 9.46 1.07
CA GLY A 44 7.03 9.78 2.45
C GLY A 44 5.53 9.67 2.73
N HIS A 45 4.72 9.37 1.71
CA HIS A 45 3.31 9.07 1.84
C HIS A 45 3.09 7.55 1.92
N ARG A 46 2.03 7.16 2.64
CA ARG A 46 1.56 5.79 2.75
C ARG A 46 0.04 5.74 2.62
N TRP A 47 -0.46 4.95 1.70
CA TRP A 47 -1.89 4.63 1.58
C TRP A 47 -2.12 3.19 2.02
N VAL A 48 -3.15 2.96 2.82
CA VAL A 48 -3.48 1.66 3.41
C VAL A 48 -4.82 1.20 2.85
N TYR A 49 -4.82 0.00 2.28
CA TYR A 49 -5.99 -0.64 1.71
C TYR A 49 -6.22 -2.01 2.34
N GLY A 50 -7.48 -2.37 2.54
CA GLY A 50 -7.90 -3.72 2.86
C GLY A 50 -8.32 -4.43 1.58
N VAL A 51 -7.79 -5.62 1.34
CA VAL A 51 -8.13 -6.46 0.18
C VAL A 51 -9.01 -7.61 0.66
N ASP A 52 -10.24 -7.68 0.14
CA ASP A 52 -11.18 -8.74 0.49
C ASP A 52 -10.90 -10.07 -0.26
N SER A 53 -11.66 -11.12 0.06
CA SER A 53 -11.51 -12.43 -0.59
C SER A 53 -11.91 -12.45 -2.08
N ASN A 54 -12.60 -11.42 -2.56
CA ASN A 54 -12.93 -11.22 -3.98
C ASN A 54 -11.86 -10.38 -4.70
N GLN A 55 -10.71 -10.13 -4.07
CA GLN A 55 -9.64 -9.30 -4.60
C GLN A 55 -10.08 -7.85 -4.83
N ARG A 56 -10.94 -7.30 -3.96
CA ARG A 56 -11.33 -5.89 -4.01
C ARG A 56 -10.59 -5.08 -2.95
N ALA A 57 -9.93 -4.00 -3.35
CA ALA A 57 -9.30 -3.05 -2.46
C ALA A 57 -10.31 -2.03 -1.92
N THR A 58 -10.30 -1.82 -0.60
CA THR A 58 -11.05 -0.77 0.10
C THR A 58 -10.05 0.15 0.79
N PHE A 59 -10.16 1.46 0.58
CA PHE A 59 -9.34 2.44 1.28
C PHE A 59 -9.64 2.43 2.78
N ILE A 60 -8.59 2.35 3.61
CA ILE A 60 -8.68 2.34 5.07
C ILE A 60 -8.17 3.66 5.65
N ASP A 61 -6.94 4.04 5.29
CA ASP A 61 -6.27 5.18 5.89
C ASP A 61 -5.09 5.66 5.04
N ALA A 62 -4.63 6.89 5.27
CA ALA A 62 -3.42 7.42 4.67
C ALA A 62 -2.56 8.20 5.66
N PHE A 63 -1.28 8.28 5.34
CA PHE A 63 -0.28 8.92 6.18
C PHE A 63 0.71 9.69 5.32
N ASP A 64 1.20 10.80 5.83
CA ASP A 64 2.32 11.57 5.29
C ASP A 64 3.49 11.60 6.30
N THR A 65 4.41 12.55 6.13
CA THR A 65 5.54 12.74 7.04
C THR A 65 5.15 13.20 8.44
N ASP A 66 3.99 13.82 8.58
CA ASP A 66 3.51 14.51 9.78
C ASP A 66 2.47 13.68 10.55
N GLY A 67 1.83 12.72 9.90
CA GLY A 67 0.95 11.75 10.55
C GLY A 67 -0.13 11.20 9.65
N ARG A 68 -1.31 10.97 10.23
CA ARG A 68 -2.50 10.50 9.53
C ARG A 68 -3.12 11.65 8.74
N VAL A 69 -3.57 11.37 7.52
CA VAL A 69 -4.22 12.33 6.61
C VAL A 69 -5.71 11.98 6.53
N ASP A 70 -6.59 12.94 6.88
CA ASP A 70 -8.03 12.71 6.91
C ASP A 70 -8.68 12.67 5.51
N ASP A 71 -8.13 13.42 4.54
CA ASP A 71 -8.61 13.49 3.16
C ASP A 71 -7.41 13.46 2.20
N PRO A 72 -6.83 12.27 1.98
CA PRO A 72 -5.64 12.12 1.15
C PRO A 72 -6.00 12.15 -0.33
N ASP A 73 -5.22 12.91 -1.11
CA ASP A 73 -5.26 12.78 -2.56
C ASP A 73 -4.74 11.39 -2.97
N GLU A 74 -5.61 10.60 -3.61
CA GLU A 74 -5.19 9.35 -4.25
C GLU A 74 -4.49 9.67 -5.58
N PRO A 75 -3.20 9.31 -5.74
CA PRO A 75 -2.48 9.63 -6.95
C PRO A 75 -2.99 8.79 -8.13
N GLU A 76 -2.99 9.37 -9.34
CA GLU A 76 -3.50 8.69 -10.54
C GLU A 76 -2.80 7.34 -10.83
N TRP A 77 -1.51 7.24 -10.46
CA TRP A 77 -0.73 6.00 -10.62
C TRP A 77 -1.16 4.88 -9.66
N MET A 78 -1.93 5.17 -8.60
CA MET A 78 -2.44 4.16 -7.66
C MET A 78 -3.25 3.08 -8.38
N ARG A 79 -3.96 3.48 -9.44
CA ARG A 79 -4.73 2.56 -10.28
C ARG A 79 -3.86 1.50 -10.95
N GLU A 80 -2.62 1.84 -11.29
CA GLU A 80 -1.65 0.89 -11.87
C GLU A 80 -1.15 -0.11 -10.81
N VAL A 81 -1.07 0.30 -9.53
CA VAL A 81 -0.72 -0.61 -8.43
C VAL A 81 -1.73 -1.73 -8.34
N PHE A 82 -3.03 -1.39 -8.34
CA PHE A 82 -4.10 -2.40 -8.28
C PHE A 82 -4.12 -3.30 -9.51
N LEU A 83 -3.92 -2.73 -10.71
CA LEU A 83 -3.82 -3.49 -11.95
C LEU A 83 -2.69 -4.53 -11.92
N GLU A 84 -1.48 -4.12 -11.50
CA GLU A 84 -0.31 -5.00 -11.41
C GLU A 84 -0.45 -6.06 -10.31
N LEU A 85 -1.32 -5.83 -9.32
CA LEU A 85 -1.65 -6.78 -8.27
C LEU A 85 -2.85 -7.67 -8.61
N GLU A 86 -3.47 -7.48 -9.77
CA GLU A 86 -4.72 -8.15 -10.18
C GLU A 86 -5.87 -7.94 -9.18
N VAL A 87 -5.87 -6.79 -8.50
CA VAL A 87 -6.86 -6.40 -7.50
C VAL A 87 -7.84 -5.40 -8.12
N ASP A 88 -9.14 -5.64 -7.97
CA ASP A 88 -10.19 -4.71 -8.35
C ASP A 88 -10.24 -3.53 -7.36
N TRP A 89 -10.57 -2.36 -7.89
CA TRP A 89 -10.75 -1.12 -7.13
C TRP A 89 -12.04 -0.45 -7.61
N GLU A 90 -13.01 -0.27 -6.70
CA GLU A 90 -14.27 0.44 -6.92
C GLU A 90 -14.25 1.82 -6.26
#